data_AF-A0A2A6CP74-F1
#
_entry.id   AF-A0A2A6CP74-F1
#
_cell.length_a   1.000
_cell.length_b   1.000
_cell.length_c   1.000
_cell.angle_alpha   90.00
_cell.angle_beta   90.00
_cell.angle_gamma   90.00
#
_symmetry.space_group_name_H-M   'P 1'
#
loop_
_entity.id
_entity.type
_entity.pdbx_description
1 polymer ?
#
loop_
_entity_poly.entity_id
_entity_poly.type
_entity_poly.pdbx_seq_one_letter_code
_entity_poly.pdbx_strand_id
1 'polypeptide(L)'
;MRPKTSSGCATRKLISYAYENRTTAMTARVAFNKVVLPTIVATVAKMTENKKTAQEIRSNALKMADAALTKKNFIDTIKSNMAKFTFKCCQNFLGSHQKKQPAMSAAAPYVQGCYIANWAVYNAPLHKFTPAKIPIGLCTHIFYAFAAVNVTTFEATSSDNNADVTLGNFDALNNLKKQQSGLKTILSFGGWGESQTGIYSVLASDPAKIATFVKSAWAMADEYGFDGIDVDWEYPEANDRFNYIHLLKMSRCSSGGKLLTAAVPGSDNLIGYNTLEMDEYLDLFNIMTYDFYGDDDPEVQHHAAYSETIHSLQLWNLRGASKSKLLMGIPAYGVGWTADVCALGAPASGPADPYNDEAAYYDLVAMTGQVIDTPEGPLRQTTIKGKKKCYGFDNPECVSKKMAFITSQGYAGAFTWSVDMDDAAFDIHYAIKQGLPNGAQSTNIYQPAKCVDGEIRPNTKINSFDLCVNGEWARRL
;
A
#
# COMPACT_ATOMS: atom_id res chain seq x y z
N MET A 1 5.40 12.29 61.93
CA MET A 1 5.62 12.24 60.46
C MET A 1 5.95 10.81 60.06
N ARG A 2 5.57 10.39 58.84
CA ARG A 2 5.53 9.01 58.30
C ARG A 2 6.76 8.13 58.62
N PRO A 3 6.62 6.79 58.52
CA PRO A 3 7.06 6.16 57.27
C PRO A 3 6.26 4.93 56.76
N LYS A 4 6.37 4.75 55.43
CA LYS A 4 6.42 3.52 54.60
C LYS A 4 5.23 2.54 54.54
N THR A 5 4.67 2.40 53.34
CA THR A 5 4.46 1.08 52.71
C THR A 5 4.76 1.11 51.21
N SER A 6 5.40 0.03 50.78
CA SER A 6 5.75 -0.36 49.41
C SER A 6 4.63 -1.22 48.80
N SER A 7 4.05 -0.84 47.67
CA SER A 7 3.25 -1.74 46.82
C SER A 7 2.94 -1.16 45.43
N GLY A 8 3.95 -0.57 44.77
CA GLY A 8 3.79 0.09 43.47
C GLY A 8 4.11 -0.76 42.23
N CYS A 9 4.54 -2.02 42.36
CA CYS A 9 5.10 -2.77 41.22
C CYS A 9 4.37 -4.07 40.85
N ALA A 10 3.41 -4.54 41.64
CA ALA A 10 2.69 -5.79 41.34
C ALA A 10 1.41 -5.60 40.50
N THR A 11 0.82 -4.40 40.49
CA THR A 11 -0.48 -4.16 39.86
C THR A 11 -0.40 -3.87 38.35
N ARG A 12 0.77 -3.44 37.84
CA ARG A 12 0.95 -3.20 36.39
C ARG A 12 1.24 -4.46 35.58
N LYS A 13 1.78 -5.53 36.19
CA LYS A 13 2.03 -6.79 35.47
C LYS A 13 0.80 -7.70 35.35
N LEU A 14 -0.23 -7.51 36.17
CA LEU A 14 -1.48 -8.28 36.07
C LEU A 14 -2.48 -7.73 35.05
N ILE A 15 -2.41 -6.42 34.73
CA ILE A 15 -3.27 -5.80 33.71
C ILE A 15 -2.78 -6.11 32.29
N SER A 16 -1.45 -6.22 32.09
CA SER A 16 -0.87 -6.69 30.83
C SER A 16 -1.16 -8.17 30.58
N TYR A 17 -1.11 -9.03 31.61
CA TYR A 17 -1.46 -10.45 31.46
C TYR A 17 -2.97 -10.70 31.21
N ALA A 18 -3.85 -9.80 31.67
CA ALA A 18 -5.30 -9.92 31.48
C ALA A 18 -5.80 -9.39 30.12
N TYR A 19 -5.02 -8.54 29.43
CA TYR A 19 -5.33 -8.11 28.06
C TYR A 19 -4.81 -9.10 27.01
N GLU A 20 -3.80 -9.91 27.36
CA GLU A 20 -3.14 -10.85 26.45
C GLU A 20 -3.53 -12.33 26.62
N ASN A 21 -4.32 -12.71 27.63
CA ASN A 21 -4.77 -14.10 27.78
C ASN A 21 -6.28 -14.26 27.87
N ARG A 22 -6.83 -14.91 26.82
CA ARG A 22 -8.14 -15.56 26.76
C ARG A 22 -8.57 -16.12 28.13
N THR A 23 -9.55 -15.52 28.81
CA THR A 23 -10.32 -16.23 29.86
C THR A 23 -11.69 -15.58 30.07
N THR A 24 -12.70 -16.25 29.50
CA THR A 24 -14.16 -16.27 29.79
C THR A 24 -14.80 -15.10 30.57
N ALA A 25 -15.90 -14.59 30.01
CA ALA A 25 -16.84 -13.61 30.59
C ALA A 25 -17.33 -13.91 32.03
N MET A 26 -17.14 -15.13 32.55
CA MET A 26 -17.36 -15.45 33.96
C MET A 26 -16.46 -14.64 34.90
N THR A 27 -15.20 -14.39 34.54
CA THR A 27 -14.23 -13.72 35.44
C THR A 27 -14.53 -12.24 35.59
N ALA A 28 -14.98 -11.57 34.51
CA ALA A 28 -15.43 -10.18 34.55
C ALA A 28 -16.74 -10.00 35.33
N ARG A 29 -17.68 -10.96 35.24
CA ARG A 29 -18.93 -10.96 36.02
C ARG A 29 -18.67 -11.12 37.52
N VAL A 30 -17.71 -11.97 37.90
CA VAL A 30 -17.30 -12.13 39.30
C VAL A 30 -16.61 -10.87 39.81
N ALA A 31 -15.73 -10.24 39.03
CA ALA A 31 -15.06 -9.00 39.43
C ALA A 31 -16.05 -7.82 39.57
N PHE A 32 -16.98 -7.64 38.63
CA PHE A 32 -17.99 -6.59 38.70
C PHE A 32 -18.94 -6.78 39.90
N ASN A 33 -19.44 -8.01 40.11
CA ASN A 33 -20.36 -8.30 41.22
C ASN A 33 -19.70 -8.32 42.60
N LYS A 34 -18.44 -8.76 42.71
CA LYS A 34 -17.76 -8.87 44.01
C LYS A 34 -16.96 -7.63 44.41
N VAL A 35 -16.52 -6.79 43.46
CA VAL A 35 -15.58 -5.70 43.74
C VAL A 35 -16.16 -4.32 43.39
N VAL A 36 -16.75 -4.16 42.21
CA VAL A 36 -17.17 -2.84 41.70
C VAL A 36 -18.55 -2.44 42.22
N LEU A 37 -19.54 -3.33 42.09
CA LEU A 37 -20.92 -3.05 42.51
C LEU A 37 -21.07 -2.78 44.02
N PRO A 38 -20.41 -3.52 44.94
CA PRO A 38 -20.49 -3.23 46.37
C PRO A 38 -19.89 -1.87 46.75
N THR A 39 -18.82 -1.46 46.07
CA THR A 39 -18.12 -0.18 46.29
C THR A 39 -18.96 1.02 45.84
N ILE A 40 -19.63 0.89 44.68
CA ILE A 40 -20.56 1.92 44.18
C ILE A 40 -21.77 2.04 45.11
N VAL A 41 -22.35 0.91 45.52
CA VAL A 41 -23.51 0.89 46.43
C VAL A 41 -23.15 1.46 47.82
N ALA A 42 -21.97 1.14 48.35
CA ALA A 42 -21.52 1.65 49.65
C ALA A 42 -21.22 3.16 49.62
N THR A 43 -20.66 3.66 48.50
CA THR A 43 -20.40 5.09 48.30
C THR A 43 -21.71 5.88 48.19
N VAL A 44 -22.67 5.40 47.39
CA VAL A 44 -23.98 6.06 47.24
C VAL A 44 -24.81 5.99 48.53
N ALA A 45 -24.80 4.86 49.25
CA ALA A 45 -25.49 4.73 50.53
C ALA A 45 -24.94 5.65 51.63
N LYS A 46 -23.64 6.00 51.58
CA LYS A 46 -23.03 7.00 52.46
C LYS A 46 -23.40 8.44 52.08
N MET A 47 -23.78 8.69 50.83
CA MET A 47 -24.10 10.04 50.33
C MET A 47 -25.57 10.41 50.46
N THR A 48 -26.50 9.44 50.56
CA THR A 48 -27.95 9.73 50.47
C THR A 48 -28.75 9.50 51.75
N GLU A 49 -28.17 8.90 52.81
CA GLU A 49 -28.84 8.51 54.08
C GLU A 49 -30.21 7.81 53.96
N ASN A 50 -30.59 7.35 52.75
CA ASN A 50 -31.88 6.74 52.47
C ASN A 50 -31.70 5.40 51.74
N LYS A 51 -31.96 4.31 52.47
CA LYS A 51 -31.72 2.93 52.01
C LYS A 51 -32.60 2.51 50.82
N LYS A 52 -33.74 3.17 50.60
CA LYS A 52 -34.69 2.85 49.52
C LYS A 52 -34.14 3.25 48.14
N THR A 53 -33.54 4.43 48.05
CA THR A 53 -32.93 4.97 46.81
C THR A 53 -31.70 4.17 46.37
N ALA A 54 -30.92 3.64 47.31
CA ALA A 54 -29.75 2.80 47.01
C ALA A 54 -30.13 1.44 46.39
N GLN A 55 -31.28 0.86 46.77
CA GLN A 55 -31.78 -0.39 46.18
C GLN A 55 -32.29 -0.20 44.75
N GLU A 56 -32.95 0.92 44.45
CA GLU A 56 -33.41 1.24 43.09
C GLU A 56 -32.24 1.47 42.12
N ILE A 57 -31.21 2.21 42.55
CA ILE A 57 -30.00 2.43 41.73
C ILE A 57 -29.28 1.11 41.44
N ARG A 58 -29.20 0.20 42.44
CA ARG A 58 -28.62 -1.14 42.24
C ARG A 58 -29.43 -1.96 41.23
N SER A 59 -30.75 -1.91 41.31
CA SER A 59 -31.65 -2.60 40.36
C SER A 59 -31.46 -2.08 38.93
N ASN A 60 -31.37 -0.76 38.76
CA ASN A 60 -31.17 -0.14 37.44
C ASN A 60 -29.77 -0.42 36.87
N ALA A 61 -28.72 -0.40 37.69
CA ALA A 61 -27.37 -0.77 37.26
C ALA A 61 -27.28 -2.24 36.81
N LEU A 62 -27.98 -3.15 37.50
CA LEU A 62 -28.08 -4.55 37.09
C LEU A 62 -28.83 -4.71 35.77
N LYS A 63 -29.95 -4.00 35.58
CA LYS A 63 -30.69 -4.00 34.30
C LYS A 63 -29.87 -3.47 33.14
N MET A 64 -29.05 -2.43 33.35
CA MET A 64 -28.16 -1.88 32.33
C MET A 64 -27.03 -2.87 31.99
N ALA A 65 -26.49 -3.58 32.99
CA ALA A 65 -25.49 -4.63 32.78
C ALA A 65 -26.09 -5.83 32.01
N ASP A 66 -27.30 -6.25 32.33
CA ASP A 66 -28.00 -7.33 31.63
C ASP A 66 -28.37 -6.93 30.19
N ALA A 67 -28.77 -5.68 29.96
CA ALA A 67 -29.00 -5.14 28.61
C ALA A 67 -27.71 -5.11 27.77
N ALA A 68 -26.58 -4.72 28.37
CA ALA A 68 -25.27 -4.75 27.72
C ALA A 68 -24.80 -6.20 27.40
N LEU A 69 -25.08 -7.15 28.30
CA LEU A 69 -24.82 -8.58 28.07
C LEU A 69 -25.72 -9.19 26.99
N THR A 70 -26.96 -8.76 26.88
CA THR A 70 -27.88 -9.23 25.83
C THR A 70 -27.43 -8.72 24.45
N LYS A 71 -26.97 -7.47 24.38
CA LYS A 71 -26.36 -6.89 23.17
C LYS A 71 -25.05 -7.60 22.81
N LYS A 72 -24.25 -7.99 23.81
CA LYS A 72 -23.05 -8.82 23.63
C LYS A 72 -23.40 -10.23 23.13
N ASN A 73 -24.42 -10.89 23.69
CA ASN A 73 -24.88 -12.21 23.23
C ASN A 73 -25.43 -12.16 21.81
N PHE A 74 -26.08 -11.07 21.41
CA PHE A 74 -26.50 -10.83 20.03
C PHE A 74 -25.29 -10.68 19.09
N ILE A 75 -24.30 -9.86 19.48
CA ILE A 75 -23.03 -9.73 18.74
C ILE A 75 -22.26 -11.05 18.69
N ASP A 76 -22.22 -11.83 19.77
CA ASP A 76 -21.55 -13.13 19.85
C ASP A 76 -22.30 -14.20 19.04
N THR A 77 -23.63 -14.10 18.91
CA THR A 77 -24.44 -14.95 18.03
C THR A 77 -24.20 -14.61 16.56
N ILE A 78 -24.12 -13.32 16.22
CA ILE A 78 -23.72 -12.87 14.89
C ILE A 78 -22.30 -13.34 14.58
N LYS A 79 -21.34 -13.15 15.50
CA LYS A 79 -19.96 -13.64 15.37
C LYS A 79 -19.87 -15.16 15.26
N SER A 80 -20.70 -15.91 15.98
CA SER A 80 -20.75 -17.39 15.93
C SER A 80 -21.35 -17.89 14.61
N ASN A 81 -22.41 -17.25 14.12
CA ASN A 81 -23.02 -17.58 12.83
C ASN A 81 -22.10 -17.18 11.67
N MET A 82 -21.43 -16.02 11.76
CA MET A 82 -20.35 -15.64 10.86
C MET A 82 -19.20 -16.64 10.90
N ALA A 83 -18.71 -16.99 12.09
CA ALA A 83 -17.63 -17.95 12.26
C ALA A 83 -17.99 -19.31 11.66
N LYS A 84 -19.24 -19.79 11.79
CA LYS A 84 -19.71 -21.03 11.15
C LYS A 84 -19.74 -20.94 9.62
N PHE A 85 -20.07 -19.78 9.06
CA PHE A 85 -20.03 -19.54 7.61
C PHE A 85 -18.57 -19.49 7.10
N THR A 86 -17.67 -18.83 7.85
CA THR A 86 -16.24 -18.73 7.56
C THR A 86 -15.47 -20.05 7.78
N PHE A 87 -15.87 -20.88 8.75
CA PHE A 87 -15.13 -22.11 9.12
C PHE A 87 -15.16 -23.17 8.02
N LYS A 88 -16.22 -23.21 7.20
CA LYS A 88 -16.38 -24.24 6.17
C LYS A 88 -15.53 -23.98 4.92
N CYS A 89 -15.17 -22.73 4.63
CA CYS A 89 -14.23 -22.38 3.54
C CYS A 89 -12.75 -22.53 3.94
N CYS A 90 -12.39 -22.22 5.19
CA CYS A 90 -10.99 -22.02 5.56
C CYS A 90 -10.26 -23.25 6.17
N GLN A 91 -10.96 -24.36 6.43
CA GLN A 91 -10.34 -25.60 6.93
C GLN A 91 -9.33 -26.23 5.95
N ASN A 92 -9.47 -26.00 4.65
CA ASN A 92 -8.57 -26.56 3.65
C ASN A 92 -7.26 -25.76 3.49
N PHE A 93 -7.23 -24.48 3.88
CA PHE A 93 -6.06 -23.61 3.70
C PHE A 93 -5.15 -23.60 4.95
N LEU A 94 -5.73 -23.41 6.14
CA LEU A 94 -4.96 -23.33 7.39
C LEU A 94 -4.25 -24.64 7.79
N GLY A 95 -4.77 -25.80 7.34
CA GLY A 95 -4.12 -27.09 7.56
C GLY A 95 -2.79 -27.27 6.79
N SER A 96 -2.54 -26.46 5.76
CA SER A 96 -1.34 -26.58 4.92
C SER A 96 -0.14 -25.75 5.43
N HIS A 97 -0.36 -24.77 6.32
CA HIS A 97 0.67 -23.88 6.86
C HIS A 97 1.32 -24.34 8.19
N GLN A 98 1.03 -25.55 8.68
CA GLN A 98 1.82 -26.18 9.76
C GLN A 98 3.09 -26.91 9.28
N LYS A 99 3.47 -26.78 8.00
CA LYS A 99 4.77 -27.27 7.55
C LYS A 99 5.85 -26.28 7.96
N LYS A 100 6.71 -26.74 8.88
CA LYS A 100 8.01 -26.15 9.26
C LYS A 100 8.61 -25.37 8.09
N GLN A 101 8.98 -24.11 8.34
CA GLN A 101 9.86 -23.34 7.46
C GLN A 101 11.01 -24.25 7.00
N PRO A 102 11.15 -24.50 5.68
CA PRO A 102 12.33 -25.17 5.17
C PRO A 102 13.56 -24.35 5.55
N ALA A 103 14.63 -25.03 5.95
CA ALA A 103 15.95 -24.43 6.10
C ALA A 103 16.30 -23.62 4.84
N MET A 104 16.94 -22.45 5.03
CA MET A 104 17.32 -21.47 3.99
C MET A 104 17.58 -22.11 2.62
N SER A 105 16.52 -22.13 1.82
CA SER A 105 16.56 -22.23 0.36
C SER A 105 17.08 -20.89 -0.17
N ALA A 106 17.68 -20.88 -1.36
CA ALA A 106 18.12 -19.67 -2.06
C ALA A 106 17.09 -18.54 -1.86
N ALA A 107 17.56 -17.33 -1.51
CA ALA A 107 16.70 -16.18 -1.26
C ALA A 107 15.72 -16.02 -2.43
N ALA A 108 14.44 -15.87 -2.13
CA ALA A 108 13.43 -15.61 -3.15
C ALA A 108 13.84 -14.35 -3.95
N PRO A 109 13.63 -14.33 -5.27
CA PRO A 109 13.94 -13.15 -6.07
C PRO A 109 13.15 -11.93 -5.55
N TYR A 110 13.79 -10.77 -5.56
CA TYR A 110 13.19 -9.49 -5.26
C TYR A 110 12.00 -9.20 -6.18
N VAL A 111 10.96 -8.60 -5.63
CA VAL A 111 9.87 -8.03 -6.42
C VAL A 111 10.34 -6.70 -7.02
N GLN A 112 10.27 -6.62 -8.35
CA GLN A 112 10.35 -5.41 -9.17
C GLN A 112 8.94 -5.15 -9.69
N GLY A 113 8.14 -4.35 -8.99
CA GLY A 113 6.71 -4.17 -9.23
C GLY A 113 6.37 -2.93 -10.06
N CYS A 114 5.37 -3.01 -10.94
CA CYS A 114 4.91 -1.89 -11.75
C CYS A 114 3.42 -1.67 -11.54
N TYR A 115 3.01 -0.52 -11.05
CA TYR A 115 1.62 -0.09 -11.21
C TYR A 115 1.41 0.49 -12.60
N ILE A 116 0.27 0.18 -13.23
CA ILE A 116 -0.18 0.77 -14.49
C ILE A 116 -1.53 1.42 -14.25
N ALA A 117 -1.64 2.70 -14.52
CA ALA A 117 -2.90 3.41 -14.55
C ALA A 117 -3.68 3.11 -15.84
N ASN A 118 -4.91 2.60 -15.74
CA ASN A 118 -5.73 2.26 -16.90
C ASN A 118 -6.14 3.50 -17.70
N TRP A 119 -6.21 4.68 -17.07
CA TRP A 119 -6.48 5.95 -17.74
C TRP A 119 -5.30 6.45 -18.58
N ALA A 120 -4.09 5.90 -18.42
CA ALA A 120 -2.92 6.30 -19.22
C ALA A 120 -3.09 6.00 -20.73
N VAL A 121 -4.06 5.15 -21.10
CA VAL A 121 -4.44 4.92 -22.51
C VAL A 121 -5.01 6.16 -23.21
N TYR A 122 -5.41 7.16 -22.43
CA TYR A 122 -5.98 8.43 -22.90
C TYR A 122 -5.00 9.60 -22.82
N ASN A 123 -3.78 9.38 -22.32
CA ASN A 123 -2.75 10.42 -22.31
C ASN A 123 -2.49 10.94 -23.74
N ALA A 124 -1.94 12.16 -23.81
CA ALA A 124 -1.57 12.77 -25.08
C ALA A 124 -0.68 11.81 -25.92
N PRO A 125 -0.69 11.88 -27.27
CA PRO A 125 -0.11 10.84 -28.12
C PRO A 125 1.31 10.39 -27.78
N LEU A 126 2.18 11.29 -27.32
CA LEU A 126 3.55 10.97 -26.91
C LEU A 126 3.61 10.15 -25.61
N HIS A 127 2.66 10.36 -24.69
CA HIS A 127 2.61 9.75 -23.36
C HIS A 127 1.49 8.72 -23.20
N LYS A 128 0.72 8.45 -24.27
CA LYS A 128 -0.27 7.37 -24.30
C LYS A 128 0.37 6.06 -23.91
N PHE A 129 -0.13 5.40 -22.87
CA PHE A 129 0.45 4.17 -22.35
C PHE A 129 -0.54 3.01 -22.38
N THR A 130 -0.05 1.83 -22.75
CA THR A 130 -0.79 0.56 -22.63
C THR A 130 0.17 -0.49 -22.08
N PRO A 131 -0.31 -1.58 -21.46
CA PRO A 131 0.57 -2.63 -20.97
C PRO A 131 1.54 -3.17 -22.03
N ALA A 132 1.14 -3.18 -23.31
CA ALA A 132 2.00 -3.62 -24.42
C ALA A 132 3.30 -2.80 -24.58
N LYS A 133 3.40 -1.60 -23.97
CA LYS A 133 4.63 -0.79 -23.97
C LYS A 133 5.66 -1.25 -22.95
N ILE A 134 5.31 -2.13 -22.00
CA ILE A 134 6.24 -2.61 -20.99
C ILE A 134 7.28 -3.53 -21.64
N PRO A 135 8.58 -3.20 -21.55
CA PRO A 135 9.65 -4.09 -22.02
C PRO A 135 9.61 -5.43 -21.30
N ILE A 136 9.81 -6.52 -22.06
CA ILE A 136 9.91 -7.86 -21.49
C ILE A 136 11.06 -7.92 -20.49
N GLY A 137 10.75 -8.44 -19.30
CA GLY A 137 11.67 -8.54 -18.18
C GLY A 137 11.76 -7.29 -17.33
N LEU A 138 11.09 -6.17 -17.66
CA LEU A 138 11.15 -4.95 -16.85
C LEU A 138 10.57 -5.21 -15.45
N CYS A 139 9.32 -5.68 -15.40
CA CYS A 139 8.57 -5.93 -14.17
C CYS A 139 8.53 -7.44 -13.85
N THR A 140 8.53 -7.80 -12.57
CA THR A 140 8.20 -9.15 -12.06
C THR A 140 6.72 -9.29 -11.71
N HIS A 141 6.12 -8.19 -11.24
CA HIS A 141 4.73 -8.08 -10.84
C HIS A 141 4.16 -6.81 -11.47
N ILE A 142 2.98 -6.91 -12.07
CA ILE A 142 2.23 -5.77 -12.60
C ILE A 142 0.94 -5.67 -11.81
N PHE A 143 0.74 -4.52 -11.18
CA PHE A 143 -0.49 -4.13 -10.49
C PHE A 143 -1.30 -3.25 -11.45
N TYR A 144 -2.45 -3.74 -11.90
CA TYR A 144 -3.30 -3.02 -12.85
C TYR A 144 -4.33 -2.18 -12.08
N ALA A 145 -4.17 -0.86 -12.15
CA ALA A 145 -4.99 0.13 -11.46
C ALA A 145 -6.00 0.74 -12.45
N PHE A 146 -7.31 0.69 -12.23
CA PHE A 146 -8.01 -0.03 -11.17
C PHE A 146 -9.22 -0.78 -11.73
N ALA A 147 -9.63 -1.84 -11.06
CA ALA A 147 -11.03 -2.26 -11.03
C ALA A 147 -11.79 -1.49 -9.93
N ALA A 148 -13.10 -1.63 -9.90
CA ALA A 148 -14.00 -0.86 -9.05
C ALA A 148 -15.00 -1.77 -8.32
N VAL A 149 -15.71 -1.20 -7.34
CA VAL A 149 -16.83 -1.81 -6.65
C VAL A 149 -18.12 -1.19 -7.16
N ASN A 150 -19.05 -2.02 -7.65
CA ASN A 150 -20.38 -1.55 -8.00
C ASN A 150 -21.10 -1.05 -6.73
N VAL A 151 -21.44 0.23 -6.69
CA VAL A 151 -22.02 0.89 -5.50
C VAL A 151 -23.39 0.36 -5.07
N THR A 152 -24.09 -0.36 -5.96
CA THR A 152 -25.42 -0.92 -5.67
C THR A 152 -25.34 -2.39 -5.29
N THR A 153 -24.59 -3.18 -6.05
CA THR A 153 -24.54 -4.65 -5.86
C THR A 153 -23.39 -5.09 -4.96
N PHE A 154 -22.38 -4.24 -4.76
CA PHE A 154 -21.09 -4.57 -4.12
C PHE A 154 -20.31 -5.66 -4.86
N GLU A 155 -20.60 -5.88 -6.14
CA GLU A 155 -19.81 -6.75 -7.00
C GLU A 155 -18.61 -6.01 -7.58
N ALA A 156 -17.50 -6.71 -7.79
CA ALA A 156 -16.38 -6.21 -8.56
C ALA A 156 -16.82 -5.90 -10.00
N THR A 157 -16.31 -4.80 -10.55
CA THR A 157 -16.55 -4.36 -11.92
C THR A 157 -15.30 -3.71 -12.50
N SER A 158 -15.19 -3.64 -13.82
CA SER A 158 -14.24 -2.75 -14.47
C SER A 158 -14.56 -1.31 -14.12
N SER A 159 -13.52 -0.51 -13.82
CA SER A 159 -13.67 0.94 -13.59
C SER A 159 -13.79 1.71 -14.91
N ASP A 160 -13.17 1.20 -15.97
CA ASP A 160 -13.27 1.72 -17.33
C ASP A 160 -13.22 0.56 -18.35
N ASN A 161 -14.40 0.09 -18.74
CA ASN A 161 -14.51 -1.03 -19.68
C ASN A 161 -13.92 -0.71 -21.06
N ASN A 162 -13.85 0.58 -21.43
CA ASN A 162 -13.24 0.98 -22.68
C ASN A 162 -11.72 0.82 -22.62
N ALA A 163 -11.05 1.27 -21.56
CA ALA A 163 -9.62 1.04 -21.37
C ALA A 163 -9.29 -0.45 -21.20
N ASP A 164 -10.05 -1.11 -20.32
CA ASP A 164 -9.77 -2.46 -19.85
C ASP A 164 -9.99 -3.53 -20.93
N VAL A 165 -11.13 -3.47 -21.61
CA VAL A 165 -11.59 -4.49 -22.57
C VAL A 165 -11.52 -3.99 -24.01
N THR A 166 -12.15 -2.85 -24.33
CA THR A 166 -12.26 -2.38 -25.73
C THR A 166 -10.91 -2.00 -26.34
N LEU A 167 -10.06 -1.31 -25.58
CA LEU A 167 -8.69 -0.94 -25.95
C LEU A 167 -7.68 -2.06 -25.65
N GLY A 168 -8.12 -3.16 -25.03
CA GLY A 168 -7.38 -4.41 -24.94
C GLY A 168 -6.27 -4.45 -23.88
N ASN A 169 -6.36 -3.65 -22.81
CA ASN A 169 -5.36 -3.68 -21.74
C ASN A 169 -5.28 -5.06 -21.05
N PHE A 170 -6.41 -5.69 -20.74
CA PHE A 170 -6.43 -7.04 -20.16
C PHE A 170 -5.78 -8.08 -21.08
N ASP A 171 -6.07 -8.02 -22.38
CA ASP A 171 -5.45 -8.90 -23.37
C ASP A 171 -3.95 -8.64 -23.51
N ALA A 172 -3.52 -7.37 -23.47
CA ALA A 172 -2.11 -7.00 -23.52
C ALA A 172 -1.33 -7.56 -22.33
N LEU A 173 -1.88 -7.51 -21.11
CA LEU A 173 -1.28 -8.13 -19.92
C LEU A 173 -1.14 -9.64 -20.07
N ASN A 174 -2.17 -10.31 -20.57
CA ASN A 174 -2.13 -11.75 -20.83
C ASN A 174 -1.08 -12.10 -21.89
N ASN A 175 -0.89 -11.25 -22.91
CA ASN A 175 0.14 -11.44 -23.92
C ASN A 175 1.56 -11.24 -23.35
N LEU A 176 1.77 -10.27 -22.46
CA LEU A 176 3.05 -10.13 -21.75
C LEU A 176 3.39 -11.39 -20.96
N LYS A 177 2.42 -11.98 -20.24
CA LYS A 177 2.66 -13.21 -19.47
C LYS A 177 3.02 -14.41 -20.35
N LYS A 178 2.49 -14.49 -21.58
CA LYS A 178 2.90 -15.52 -22.54
C LYS A 178 4.35 -15.34 -22.99
N GLN A 179 4.83 -14.10 -23.07
CA GLN A 179 6.21 -13.78 -23.49
C GLN A 179 7.21 -13.84 -22.33
N GLN A 180 6.77 -13.57 -21.10
CA GLN A 180 7.59 -13.57 -19.90
C GLN A 180 7.09 -14.61 -18.90
N SER A 181 7.67 -15.81 -18.97
CA SER A 181 7.40 -16.85 -17.98
C SER A 181 7.75 -16.36 -16.57
N GLY A 182 6.79 -16.44 -15.65
CA GLY A 182 6.95 -16.02 -14.26
C GLY A 182 6.43 -14.62 -13.93
N LEU A 183 6.08 -13.79 -14.93
CA LEU A 183 5.39 -12.53 -14.70
C LEU A 183 4.05 -12.75 -14.00
N LYS A 184 3.75 -11.94 -12.98
CA LYS A 184 2.49 -11.94 -12.24
C LYS A 184 1.69 -10.70 -12.56
N THR A 185 0.41 -10.84 -12.91
CA THR A 185 -0.50 -9.70 -13.07
C THR A 185 -1.53 -9.72 -11.95
N ILE A 186 -1.74 -8.59 -11.29
CA ILE A 186 -2.57 -8.44 -10.09
C ILE A 186 -3.57 -7.32 -10.35
N LEU A 187 -4.86 -7.57 -10.12
CA LEU A 187 -5.92 -6.58 -10.32
C LEU A 187 -6.13 -5.75 -9.05
N SER A 188 -5.90 -4.45 -9.11
CA SER A 188 -6.04 -3.54 -7.96
C SER A 188 -7.45 -2.97 -7.86
N PHE A 189 -8.00 -2.94 -6.66
CA PHE A 189 -9.30 -2.35 -6.32
C PHE A 189 -9.11 -1.18 -5.36
N GLY A 190 -9.62 0.00 -5.73
CA GLY A 190 -9.65 1.19 -4.89
C GLY A 190 -8.91 2.36 -5.50
N GLY A 191 -7.77 2.71 -4.91
CA GLY A 191 -7.06 3.96 -5.14
C GLY A 191 -7.77 5.16 -4.50
N TRP A 192 -7.08 6.30 -4.51
CA TRP A 192 -7.54 7.55 -3.91
C TRP A 192 -9.00 7.88 -4.29
N GLY A 193 -9.29 7.98 -5.59
CA GLY A 193 -10.59 8.46 -6.09
C GLY A 193 -11.80 7.65 -5.62
N GLU A 194 -11.76 6.32 -5.76
CA GLU A 194 -12.89 5.46 -5.33
C GLU A 194 -13.00 5.40 -3.81
N SER A 195 -11.86 5.39 -3.10
CA SER A 195 -11.84 5.31 -1.64
C SER A 195 -12.54 6.50 -0.98
N GLN A 196 -12.43 7.71 -1.56
CA GLN A 196 -13.11 8.91 -1.07
C GLN A 196 -14.65 8.84 -1.12
N THR A 197 -15.24 7.88 -1.86
CA THR A 197 -16.69 7.70 -1.88
C THR A 197 -17.22 7.06 -0.58
N GLY A 198 -16.34 6.52 0.26
CA GLY A 198 -16.70 5.77 1.47
C GLY A 198 -17.21 4.34 1.21
N ILE A 199 -17.20 3.88 -0.05
CA ILE A 199 -17.74 2.57 -0.44
C ILE A 199 -17.07 1.42 0.30
N TYR A 200 -15.76 1.50 0.56
CA TYR A 200 -14.99 0.45 1.22
C TYR A 200 -15.37 0.27 2.70
N SER A 201 -15.65 1.35 3.43
CA SER A 201 -16.17 1.24 4.81
C SER A 201 -17.56 0.61 4.82
N VAL A 202 -18.44 1.00 3.89
CA VAL A 202 -19.79 0.41 3.75
C VAL A 202 -19.72 -1.07 3.38
N LEU A 203 -18.82 -1.44 2.48
CA LEU A 203 -18.57 -2.81 2.04
C LEU A 203 -18.01 -3.65 3.19
N ALA A 204 -16.99 -3.17 3.88
CA ALA A 204 -16.31 -3.92 4.94
C ALA A 204 -17.15 -4.03 6.22
N SER A 205 -18.09 -3.12 6.45
CA SER A 205 -18.99 -3.16 7.62
C SER A 205 -20.05 -4.26 7.56
N ASP A 206 -20.26 -4.90 6.41
CA ASP A 206 -21.30 -5.91 6.20
C ASP A 206 -20.71 -7.22 5.63
N PRO A 207 -20.76 -8.33 6.39
CA PRO A 207 -20.23 -9.62 5.97
C PRO A 207 -20.85 -10.15 4.67
N ALA A 208 -22.11 -9.81 4.37
CA ALA A 208 -22.75 -10.21 3.13
C ALA A 208 -22.17 -9.46 1.93
N LYS A 209 -21.88 -8.16 2.09
CA LYS A 209 -21.22 -7.35 1.05
C LYS A 209 -19.78 -7.78 0.82
N ILE A 210 -19.03 -8.06 1.89
CA ILE A 210 -17.70 -8.69 1.77
C ILE A 210 -17.81 -9.98 0.95
N ALA A 211 -18.75 -10.87 1.25
CA ALA A 211 -18.89 -12.13 0.54
C ALA A 211 -19.23 -11.93 -0.95
N THR A 212 -20.11 -10.97 -1.28
CA THR A 212 -20.44 -10.61 -2.66
C THR A 212 -19.23 -10.06 -3.41
N PHE A 213 -18.53 -9.08 -2.81
CA PHE A 213 -17.33 -8.49 -3.39
C PHE A 213 -16.24 -9.53 -3.60
N VAL A 214 -15.87 -10.27 -2.56
CA VAL A 214 -14.78 -11.26 -2.64
C VAL A 214 -15.07 -12.31 -3.71
N LYS A 215 -16.32 -12.80 -3.78
CA LYS A 215 -16.69 -13.80 -4.79
C LYS A 215 -16.57 -13.24 -6.22
N SER A 216 -17.08 -12.03 -6.45
CA SER A 216 -17.07 -11.40 -7.77
C SER A 216 -15.68 -10.90 -8.18
N ALA A 217 -14.88 -10.39 -7.24
CA ALA A 217 -13.50 -9.96 -7.48
C ALA A 217 -12.61 -11.11 -7.94
N TRP A 218 -12.71 -12.28 -7.28
CA TRP A 218 -12.00 -13.47 -7.72
C TRP A 218 -12.54 -14.04 -9.03
N ALA A 219 -13.86 -13.99 -9.27
CA ALA A 219 -14.43 -14.39 -10.55
C ALA A 219 -13.92 -13.51 -11.71
N MET A 220 -13.86 -12.19 -11.50
CA MET A 220 -13.30 -11.25 -12.47
C MET A 220 -11.80 -11.48 -12.69
N ALA A 221 -11.03 -11.69 -11.62
CA ALA A 221 -9.63 -12.04 -11.73
C ALA A 221 -9.43 -13.33 -12.56
N ASP A 222 -10.24 -14.37 -12.32
CA ASP A 222 -10.20 -15.62 -13.08
C ASP A 222 -10.59 -15.43 -14.55
N GLU A 223 -11.67 -14.68 -14.80
CA GLU A 223 -12.20 -14.40 -16.14
C GLU A 223 -11.16 -13.71 -17.03
N TYR A 224 -10.49 -12.69 -16.49
CA TYR A 224 -9.48 -11.91 -17.23
C TYR A 224 -8.06 -12.44 -17.04
N GLY A 225 -7.91 -13.56 -16.33
CA GLY A 225 -6.65 -14.30 -16.22
C GLY A 225 -5.63 -13.70 -15.27
N PHE A 226 -6.00 -12.89 -14.29
CA PHE A 226 -5.10 -12.34 -13.27
C PHE A 226 -4.58 -13.40 -12.29
N ASP A 227 -3.34 -13.22 -11.83
CA ASP A 227 -2.65 -14.06 -10.86
C ASP A 227 -2.92 -13.67 -9.40
N GLY A 228 -3.68 -12.59 -9.17
CA GLY A 228 -4.00 -12.08 -7.84
C GLY A 228 -4.90 -10.85 -7.85
N ILE A 229 -5.26 -10.41 -6.66
CA ILE A 229 -5.93 -9.12 -6.43
C ILE A 229 -5.14 -8.29 -5.40
N ASP A 230 -5.25 -6.98 -5.52
CA ASP A 230 -4.62 -5.99 -4.65
C ASP A 230 -5.72 -5.10 -4.05
N VAL A 231 -5.70 -4.91 -2.73
CA VAL A 231 -6.67 -4.08 -2.02
C VAL A 231 -6.04 -2.75 -1.68
N ASP A 232 -6.41 -1.72 -2.44
CA ASP A 232 -5.90 -0.35 -2.33
C ASP A 232 -6.97 0.58 -1.75
N TRP A 233 -7.39 0.31 -0.51
CA TRP A 233 -8.35 1.16 0.19
C TRP A 233 -7.61 2.29 0.91
N GLU A 234 -7.87 3.53 0.47
CA GLU A 234 -7.24 4.76 0.96
C GLU A 234 -8.18 5.67 1.77
N TYR A 235 -8.28 5.58 3.10
CA TYR A 235 -7.69 4.56 3.98
C TYR A 235 -8.74 4.06 4.99
N PRO A 236 -8.67 2.80 5.46
CA PRO A 236 -9.47 2.36 6.59
C PRO A 236 -9.19 3.22 7.82
N GLU A 237 -10.26 3.64 8.49
CA GLU A 237 -10.18 4.41 9.74
C GLU A 237 -10.22 3.50 10.98
N ALA A 238 -10.17 4.10 12.17
CA ALA A 238 -10.15 3.38 13.45
C ALA A 238 -11.34 2.41 13.63
N ASN A 239 -12.53 2.81 13.17
CA ASN A 239 -13.76 2.01 13.16
C ASN A 239 -13.71 0.86 12.14
N ASP A 240 -12.95 1.03 11.05
CA ASP A 240 -12.80 0.03 10.00
C ASP A 240 -11.76 -1.04 10.30
N ARG A 241 -10.88 -0.81 11.29
CA ARG A 241 -9.74 -1.67 11.60
C ARG A 241 -10.04 -3.17 11.65
N PHE A 242 -11.15 -3.57 12.29
CA PHE A 242 -11.54 -4.98 12.36
C PHE A 242 -12.21 -5.49 11.08
N ASN A 243 -12.94 -4.60 10.40
CA ASN A 243 -13.65 -4.91 9.18
C ASN A 243 -12.68 -5.12 8.02
N TYR A 244 -11.61 -4.33 7.96
CA TYR A 244 -10.54 -4.50 6.98
C TYR A 244 -9.85 -5.85 7.12
N ILE A 245 -9.55 -6.30 8.34
CA ILE A 245 -9.04 -7.66 8.57
C ILE A 245 -10.03 -8.73 8.11
N HIS A 246 -11.33 -8.53 8.34
CA HIS A 246 -12.35 -9.46 7.84
C HIS A 246 -12.33 -9.55 6.31
N LEU A 247 -12.25 -8.41 5.63
CA LEU A 247 -12.15 -8.34 4.17
C LEU A 247 -10.92 -9.10 3.67
N LEU A 248 -9.73 -8.84 4.22
CA LEU A 248 -8.49 -9.52 3.82
C LEU A 248 -8.54 -11.03 4.08
N LYS A 249 -9.06 -11.43 5.23
CA LYS A 249 -9.25 -12.85 5.57
C LYS A 249 -10.17 -13.57 4.59
N MET A 250 -11.33 -12.98 4.29
CA MET A 250 -12.29 -13.57 3.37
C MET A 250 -11.73 -13.64 1.94
N SER A 251 -11.01 -12.60 1.54
CA SER A 251 -10.27 -12.55 0.27
C SER A 251 -9.25 -13.69 0.20
N ARG A 252 -8.42 -13.88 1.23
CA ARG A 252 -7.43 -14.97 1.28
C ARG A 252 -8.09 -16.35 1.23
N CYS A 253 -9.13 -16.62 2.04
CA CYS A 253 -9.80 -17.93 2.03
C CYS A 253 -10.42 -18.26 0.65
N SER A 254 -10.70 -17.25 -0.19
CA SER A 254 -11.30 -17.43 -1.53
C SER A 254 -10.30 -17.35 -2.67
N SER A 255 -9.01 -17.11 -2.39
CA SER A 255 -7.96 -16.88 -3.39
C SER A 255 -7.66 -18.06 -4.32
N GLY A 256 -7.99 -19.28 -3.92
CA GLY A 256 -7.57 -20.49 -4.64
C GLY A 256 -6.04 -20.62 -4.75
N GLY A 257 -5.28 -19.98 -3.84
CA GLY A 257 -3.82 -19.97 -3.87
C GLY A 257 -3.19 -18.88 -4.73
N LYS A 258 -3.99 -17.96 -5.30
CA LYS A 258 -3.52 -16.75 -5.99
C LYS A 258 -3.00 -15.69 -5.02
N LEU A 259 -2.30 -14.69 -5.57
CA LEU A 259 -1.70 -13.60 -4.81
C LEU A 259 -2.77 -12.68 -4.21
N LEU A 260 -2.62 -12.30 -2.94
CA LEU A 260 -3.39 -11.23 -2.31
C LEU A 260 -2.41 -10.19 -1.74
N THR A 261 -2.50 -8.96 -2.24
CA THR A 261 -1.66 -7.85 -1.81
C THR A 261 -2.53 -6.69 -1.32
N ALA A 262 -1.89 -5.70 -0.70
CA ALA A 262 -2.54 -4.44 -0.39
C ALA A 262 -1.55 -3.28 -0.51
N ALA A 263 -2.00 -2.19 -1.13
CA ALA A 263 -1.37 -0.89 -0.99
C ALA A 263 -1.78 -0.25 0.33
N VAL A 264 -0.79 0.29 1.04
CA VAL A 264 -0.94 0.80 2.41
C VAL A 264 -0.07 2.06 2.58
N PRO A 265 -0.43 2.99 3.49
CA PRO A 265 0.21 4.29 3.56
C PRO A 265 1.67 4.20 4.01
N GLY A 266 2.50 5.11 3.50
CA GLY A 266 3.83 5.38 4.04
C GLY A 266 3.80 6.18 5.35
N SER A 267 2.70 6.89 5.65
CA SER A 267 2.60 7.75 6.83
C SER A 267 2.50 6.99 8.16
N ASP A 268 2.74 7.70 9.27
CA ASP A 268 2.68 7.16 10.63
C ASP A 268 1.24 6.87 11.10
N ASN A 269 0.23 7.37 10.38
CA ASN A 269 -1.17 7.20 10.75
C ASN A 269 -1.69 5.80 10.37
N LEU A 270 -1.39 4.84 11.22
CA LEU A 270 -1.73 3.43 11.01
C LEU A 270 -2.88 2.97 11.91
N ILE A 271 -3.85 3.84 12.22
CA ILE A 271 -4.94 3.55 13.16
C ILE A 271 -5.93 2.51 12.63
N GLY A 272 -6.17 2.46 11.31
CA GLY A 272 -7.04 1.48 10.66
C GLY A 272 -6.41 0.11 10.42
N TYR A 273 -5.14 -0.10 10.82
CA TYR A 273 -4.38 -1.28 10.43
C TYR A 273 -4.05 -2.18 11.62
N ASN A 274 -4.33 -3.47 11.48
CA ASN A 274 -3.76 -4.50 12.35
C ASN A 274 -2.68 -5.26 11.60
N THR A 275 -1.49 -4.67 11.54
CA THR A 275 -0.34 -5.15 10.76
C THR A 275 0.00 -6.62 11.01
N LEU A 276 -0.03 -7.09 12.26
CA LEU A 276 0.25 -8.48 12.60
C LEU A 276 -0.77 -9.46 11.97
N GLU A 277 -2.06 -9.13 12.05
CA GLU A 277 -3.10 -9.96 11.42
C GLU A 277 -3.06 -9.83 9.89
N MET A 278 -2.72 -8.66 9.34
CA MET A 278 -2.53 -8.50 7.89
C MET A 278 -1.42 -9.40 7.35
N ASP A 279 -0.31 -9.55 8.10
CA ASP A 279 0.82 -10.40 7.70
C ASP A 279 0.43 -11.88 7.54
N GLU A 280 -0.61 -12.35 8.26
CA GLU A 280 -1.13 -13.70 8.09
C GLU A 280 -1.86 -13.91 6.75
N TYR A 281 -2.42 -12.84 6.17
CA TYR A 281 -3.28 -12.92 4.99
C TYR A 281 -2.65 -12.39 3.72
N LEU A 282 -1.71 -11.44 3.77
CA LEU A 282 -1.12 -10.82 2.59
C LEU A 282 0.14 -11.56 2.13
N ASP A 283 0.35 -11.61 0.81
CA ASP A 283 1.61 -12.05 0.21
C ASP A 283 2.62 -10.88 0.16
N LEU A 284 2.14 -9.68 -0.17
CA LEU A 284 2.94 -8.46 -0.27
C LEU A 284 2.18 -7.26 0.29
N PHE A 285 2.92 -6.33 0.87
CA PHE A 285 2.47 -5.00 1.25
C PHE A 285 3.17 -3.99 0.33
N ASN A 286 2.39 -3.23 -0.40
CA ASN A 286 2.87 -2.16 -1.26
C ASN A 286 2.85 -0.88 -0.44
N ILE A 287 3.96 -0.55 0.25
CA ILE A 287 4.03 0.64 1.10
C ILE A 287 4.18 1.86 0.22
N MET A 288 3.18 2.73 0.21
CA MET A 288 3.15 3.98 -0.57
C MET A 288 4.04 5.03 0.08
N THR A 289 5.36 4.87 -0.09
CA THR A 289 6.41 5.73 0.47
C THR A 289 6.65 6.99 -0.37
N TYR A 290 5.57 7.68 -0.68
CA TYR A 290 5.50 8.93 -1.43
C TYR A 290 4.29 9.72 -0.90
N ASP A 291 4.08 10.93 -1.42
CA ASP A 291 3.05 11.87 -0.93
C ASP A 291 3.17 12.21 0.57
N PHE A 292 4.40 12.22 1.11
CA PHE A 292 4.64 12.70 2.48
C PHE A 292 4.34 14.19 2.64
N TYR A 293 4.45 14.92 1.54
CA TYR A 293 4.24 16.36 1.43
C TYR A 293 3.45 16.64 0.16
N GLY A 294 2.52 17.58 0.24
CA GLY A 294 1.65 18.03 -0.84
C GLY A 294 1.89 19.50 -1.22
N ASP A 295 1.16 19.99 -2.20
CA ASP A 295 1.24 21.39 -2.64
C ASP A 295 0.83 22.44 -1.60
N ASP A 296 0.02 22.04 -0.62
CA ASP A 296 -0.46 22.92 0.44
C ASP A 296 0.56 23.08 1.58
N ASP A 297 1.66 22.32 1.56
CA ASP A 297 2.77 22.52 2.48
C ASP A 297 3.39 23.92 2.32
N PRO A 298 3.65 24.64 3.43
CA PRO A 298 4.15 26.02 3.39
C PRO A 298 5.62 26.12 3.01
N GLU A 299 6.31 24.99 2.83
CA GLU A 299 7.73 24.89 2.56
C GLU A 299 7.98 23.90 1.42
N VAL A 300 9.03 24.16 0.65
CA VAL A 300 9.53 23.22 -0.36
C VAL A 300 10.02 21.95 0.34
N GLN A 301 9.52 20.81 -0.12
CA GLN A 301 9.87 19.49 0.42
C GLN A 301 10.24 18.51 -0.68
N HIS A 302 10.54 17.27 -0.28
CA HIS A 302 10.67 16.14 -1.19
C HIS A 302 9.61 15.09 -0.82
N HIS A 303 8.58 14.93 -1.66
CA HIS A 303 7.39 14.11 -1.35
C HIS A 303 7.66 12.62 -1.12
N ALA A 304 8.81 12.13 -1.57
CA ALA A 304 9.30 10.77 -1.31
C ALA A 304 10.72 10.77 -0.72
N ALA A 305 10.97 11.67 0.24
CA ALA A 305 12.28 11.86 0.85
C ALA A 305 12.89 10.54 1.36
N TYR A 306 14.21 10.38 1.17
CA TYR A 306 14.92 9.15 1.49
C TYR A 306 14.72 8.72 2.96
N SER A 307 14.83 9.65 3.91
CA SER A 307 14.73 9.33 5.33
C SER A 307 13.33 8.83 5.73
N GLU A 308 12.28 9.43 5.16
CA GLU A 308 10.88 9.10 5.39
C GLU A 308 10.53 7.75 4.76
N THR A 309 11.00 7.49 3.53
CA THR A 309 10.78 6.18 2.86
C THR A 309 11.33 5.02 3.69
N ILE A 310 12.52 5.21 4.28
CA ILE A 310 13.15 4.23 5.17
C ILE A 310 12.35 4.06 6.45
N HIS A 311 11.93 5.19 7.05
CA HIS A 311 11.14 5.19 8.27
C HIS A 311 9.85 4.38 8.09
N SER A 312 9.12 4.60 7.00
CA SER A 312 7.87 3.91 6.70
C SER A 312 8.04 2.39 6.66
N LEU A 313 9.02 1.86 5.93
CA LEU A 313 9.26 0.41 5.86
C LEU A 313 9.62 -0.16 7.24
N GLN A 314 10.46 0.55 7.99
CA GLN A 314 10.84 0.14 9.33
C GLN A 314 9.64 0.13 10.28
N LEU A 315 8.76 1.12 10.18
CA LEU A 315 7.54 1.22 11.00
C LEU A 315 6.60 0.03 10.74
N TRP A 316 6.33 -0.30 9.47
CA TRP A 316 5.52 -1.46 9.11
C TRP A 316 6.12 -2.77 9.63
N ASN A 317 7.45 -2.93 9.50
CA ASN A 317 8.16 -4.09 10.05
C ASN A 317 8.09 -4.14 11.59
N LEU A 318 8.30 -3.02 12.28
CA LEU A 318 8.22 -2.92 13.75
C LEU A 318 6.82 -3.27 14.27
N ARG A 319 5.78 -3.06 13.45
CA ARG A 319 4.38 -3.40 13.78
C ARG A 319 3.99 -4.84 13.45
N GLY A 320 4.91 -5.63 12.90
CA GLY A 320 4.74 -7.09 12.73
C GLY A 320 4.63 -7.57 11.29
N ALA A 321 4.75 -6.71 10.28
CA ALA A 321 4.82 -7.16 8.89
C ALA A 321 6.20 -7.75 8.59
N SER A 322 6.23 -8.91 7.96
CA SER A 322 7.48 -9.61 7.62
C SER A 322 8.24 -8.82 6.55
N LYS A 323 9.53 -8.53 6.76
CA LYS A 323 10.37 -7.83 5.75
C LYS A 323 10.30 -8.46 4.35
N SER A 324 10.22 -9.78 4.28
CA SER A 324 10.08 -10.55 3.04
C SER A 324 8.74 -10.38 2.32
N LYS A 325 7.85 -9.51 2.82
CA LYS A 325 6.59 -9.12 2.19
C LYS A 325 6.48 -7.60 1.94
N LEU A 326 7.40 -6.79 2.46
CA LEU A 326 7.32 -5.34 2.37
C LEU A 326 8.01 -4.83 1.10
N LEU A 327 7.25 -4.10 0.27
CA LEU A 327 7.76 -3.39 -0.89
C LEU A 327 7.79 -1.89 -0.66
N MET A 328 8.89 -1.24 -1.06
CA MET A 328 8.99 0.22 -1.07
C MET A 328 8.36 0.79 -2.34
N GLY A 329 7.51 1.80 -2.18
CA GLY A 329 6.94 2.56 -3.29
C GLY A 329 7.91 3.62 -3.81
N ILE A 330 8.09 3.67 -5.12
CA ILE A 330 8.96 4.63 -5.80
C ILE A 330 8.09 5.45 -6.77
N PRO A 331 7.95 6.77 -6.56
CA PRO A 331 7.15 7.59 -7.45
C PRO A 331 7.91 7.88 -8.75
N ALA A 332 7.27 7.66 -9.90
CA ALA A 332 7.73 8.16 -11.20
C ALA A 332 7.12 9.54 -11.51
N TYR A 333 6.95 10.36 -10.48
CA TYR A 333 6.46 11.73 -10.55
C TYR A 333 7.07 12.56 -9.42
N GLY A 334 6.87 13.86 -9.48
CA GLY A 334 7.27 14.82 -8.45
C GLY A 334 6.16 15.78 -8.11
N VAL A 335 6.20 16.30 -6.88
CA VAL A 335 5.28 17.31 -6.36
C VAL A 335 5.99 18.65 -6.36
N GLY A 336 5.28 19.72 -6.72
CA GLY A 336 5.86 21.03 -6.98
C GLY A 336 5.29 22.18 -6.16
N TRP A 337 6.18 23.12 -5.81
CA TRP A 337 5.84 24.37 -5.15
C TRP A 337 6.25 25.59 -5.97
N THR A 338 5.55 26.71 -5.77
CA THR A 338 6.00 28.04 -6.18
C THR A 338 6.87 28.65 -5.08
N ALA A 339 8.18 28.73 -5.31
CA ALA A 339 9.14 29.23 -4.32
C ALA A 339 10.27 30.05 -4.97
N ASP A 340 10.69 31.14 -4.33
CA ASP A 340 11.78 31.99 -4.81
C ASP A 340 13.16 31.32 -4.70
N VAL A 341 13.28 30.40 -3.73
CA VAL A 341 14.45 29.57 -3.44
C VAL A 341 14.01 28.11 -3.54
N CYS A 342 14.71 27.33 -4.37
CA CYS A 342 14.47 25.90 -4.49
C CYS A 342 15.46 25.14 -3.60
N ALA A 343 15.07 24.94 -2.33
CA ALA A 343 15.83 24.19 -1.34
C ALA A 343 14.84 23.63 -0.30
N LEU A 344 15.16 22.48 0.30
CA LEU A 344 14.32 21.91 1.36
C LEU A 344 14.11 22.91 2.52
N GLY A 345 12.87 23.04 2.99
CA GLY A 345 12.49 23.98 4.04
C GLY A 345 12.41 25.45 3.60
N ALA A 346 12.63 25.75 2.31
CA ALA A 346 12.44 27.11 1.81
C ALA A 346 10.95 27.47 1.77
N PRO A 347 10.55 28.69 2.15
CA PRO A 347 9.14 29.09 2.09
C PRO A 347 8.54 28.96 0.69
N ALA A 348 7.39 28.31 0.60
CA ALA A 348 6.57 28.20 -0.60
C ALA A 348 5.39 29.17 -0.52
N SER A 349 4.97 29.67 -1.69
CA SER A 349 3.78 30.51 -1.85
C SER A 349 2.55 29.72 -2.30
N GLY A 350 2.64 28.38 -2.25
CA GLY A 350 1.61 27.43 -2.67
C GLY A 350 2.07 26.51 -3.81
N PRO A 351 1.14 25.76 -4.42
CA PRO A 351 1.42 24.79 -5.48
C PRO A 351 2.23 25.33 -6.64
N ALA A 352 2.96 24.45 -7.33
CA ALA A 352 3.59 24.79 -8.59
C ALA A 352 2.56 25.06 -9.70
N ASP A 353 1.43 24.36 -9.71
CA ASP A 353 0.24 24.70 -10.50
C ASP A 353 -1.00 24.56 -9.59
N PRO A 354 -1.86 25.59 -9.47
CA PRO A 354 -3.06 25.53 -8.62
C PRO A 354 -4.09 24.44 -8.99
N TYR A 355 -3.93 23.77 -10.13
CA TYR A 355 -4.84 22.72 -10.59
C TYR A 355 -4.22 21.31 -10.56
N ASN A 356 -2.90 21.20 -10.68
CA ASN A 356 -2.17 19.94 -10.64
C ASN A 356 -0.68 20.21 -10.39
N ASP A 357 -0.26 20.06 -9.15
CA ASP A 357 1.09 20.24 -8.67
C ASP A 357 2.02 19.06 -8.94
N GLU A 358 1.48 17.93 -9.38
CA GLU A 358 2.25 16.78 -9.83
C GLU A 358 2.79 16.97 -11.25
N ALA A 359 4.02 16.51 -11.46
CA ALA A 359 4.63 16.37 -12.78
C ALA A 359 5.21 14.97 -12.93
N ALA A 360 4.82 14.26 -14.00
CA ALA A 360 5.39 12.97 -14.33
C ALA A 360 6.91 13.06 -14.56
N TYR A 361 7.63 11.97 -14.33
CA TYR A 361 9.08 11.94 -14.48
C TYR A 361 9.52 12.34 -15.89
N TYR A 362 8.80 11.90 -16.93
CA TYR A 362 9.06 12.30 -18.31
C TYR A 362 8.98 13.82 -18.54
N ASP A 363 8.12 14.55 -17.80
CA ASP A 363 8.03 16.00 -17.88
C ASP A 363 9.15 16.64 -17.08
N LEU A 364 9.43 16.14 -15.87
CA LEU A 364 10.48 16.65 -14.98
C LEU A 364 11.89 16.58 -15.59
N VAL A 365 12.17 15.56 -16.40
CA VAL A 365 13.46 15.46 -17.13
C VAL A 365 13.50 16.36 -18.36
N ALA A 366 12.35 16.66 -18.96
CA ALA A 366 12.23 17.57 -20.09
C ALA A 366 12.21 19.06 -19.68
N MET A 367 11.89 19.36 -18.41
CA MET A 367 11.87 20.73 -17.90
C MET A 367 13.26 21.39 -17.98
N THR A 368 13.28 22.61 -18.53
CA THR A 368 14.48 23.46 -18.46
C THR A 368 14.76 23.91 -17.04
N GLY A 369 16.03 24.11 -16.70
CA GLY A 369 16.45 24.59 -15.38
C GLY A 369 17.56 23.73 -14.81
N GLN A 370 17.66 23.66 -13.49
CA GLN A 370 18.73 22.92 -12.81
C GLN A 370 18.14 21.85 -11.89
N VAL A 371 18.87 20.74 -11.75
CA VAL A 371 18.67 19.78 -10.66
C VAL A 371 19.53 20.23 -9.48
N ILE A 372 18.97 20.21 -8.29
CA ILE A 372 19.66 20.50 -7.04
C ILE A 372 19.62 19.22 -6.21
N ASP A 373 20.76 18.56 -6.05
CA ASP A 373 20.84 17.35 -5.25
C ASP A 373 20.81 17.70 -3.76
N THR A 374 19.99 16.97 -3.01
CA THR A 374 19.90 17.09 -1.55
C THR A 374 20.10 15.73 -0.89
N PRO A 375 20.33 15.66 0.42
CA PRO A 375 20.39 14.40 1.14
C PRO A 375 19.13 13.53 1.01
N GLU A 376 17.96 14.16 0.81
CA GLU A 376 16.67 13.46 0.74
C GLU A 376 16.26 13.04 -0.67
N GLY A 377 16.94 13.56 -1.70
CA GLY A 377 16.61 13.38 -3.11
C GLY A 377 16.73 14.69 -3.90
N PRO A 378 16.69 14.65 -5.24
CA PRO A 378 16.86 15.84 -6.05
C PRO A 378 15.63 16.76 -6.03
N LEU A 379 15.89 18.06 -6.22
CA LEU A 379 14.87 19.06 -6.52
C LEU A 379 15.05 19.59 -7.94
N ARG A 380 13.97 19.74 -8.70
CA ARG A 380 13.96 20.38 -10.01
C ARG A 380 13.57 21.85 -9.85
N GLN A 381 14.53 22.74 -9.99
CA GLN A 381 14.26 24.17 -10.11
C GLN A 381 13.97 24.53 -11.57
N THR A 382 12.82 25.15 -11.81
CA THR A 382 12.42 25.65 -13.14
C THR A 382 11.70 26.99 -13.05
N THR A 383 11.34 27.59 -14.19
CA THR A 383 10.54 28.81 -14.27
C THR A 383 9.38 28.59 -15.24
N ILE A 384 8.16 28.61 -14.72
CA ILE A 384 6.93 28.40 -15.48
C ILE A 384 6.08 29.66 -15.35
N LYS A 385 5.65 30.23 -16.49
CA LYS A 385 4.84 31.47 -16.55
C LYS A 385 5.45 32.61 -15.72
N GLY A 386 6.77 32.77 -15.79
CA GLY A 386 7.53 33.82 -15.09
C GLY A 386 7.69 33.62 -13.58
N LYS A 387 7.22 32.50 -13.01
CA LYS A 387 7.37 32.18 -11.59
C LYS A 387 8.35 31.03 -11.40
N LYS A 388 9.22 31.14 -10.40
CA LYS A 388 10.12 30.04 -10.00
C LYS A 388 9.30 28.91 -9.38
N LYS A 389 9.64 27.69 -9.79
CA LYS A 389 9.03 26.45 -9.34
C LYS A 389 10.11 25.52 -8.84
N CYS A 390 9.77 24.71 -7.85
CA CYS A 390 10.66 23.73 -7.26
C CYS A 390 9.87 22.43 -7.09
N TYR A 391 10.31 21.36 -7.75
CA TYR A 391 9.68 20.04 -7.63
C TYR A 391 10.60 19.08 -6.89
N GLY A 392 10.09 18.40 -5.86
CA GLY A 392 10.78 17.25 -5.27
C GLY A 392 10.39 15.99 -6.02
N PHE A 393 11.38 15.17 -6.43
CA PHE A 393 11.13 14.01 -7.28
C PHE A 393 12.24 12.96 -7.13
N ASP A 394 11.97 11.70 -7.46
CA ASP A 394 13.02 10.69 -7.53
C ASP A 394 13.77 10.73 -8.88
N ASN A 395 15.08 10.48 -8.85
CA ASN A 395 15.90 10.20 -10.03
C ASN A 395 16.62 8.83 -9.86
N PRO A 396 17.29 8.29 -10.91
CA PRO A 396 17.96 7.00 -10.84
C PRO A 396 18.98 6.86 -9.70
N GLU A 397 19.67 7.94 -9.33
CA GLU A 397 20.62 7.92 -8.20
C GLU A 397 19.90 7.76 -6.85
N CYS A 398 18.83 8.52 -6.62
CA CYS A 398 18.00 8.42 -5.43
C CYS A 398 17.39 7.01 -5.31
N VAL A 399 16.82 6.50 -6.39
CA VAL A 399 16.25 5.14 -6.46
C VAL A 399 17.31 4.09 -6.15
N SER A 400 18.52 4.22 -6.70
CA SER A 400 19.63 3.30 -6.42
C SER A 400 20.01 3.26 -4.93
N LYS A 401 20.01 4.42 -4.25
CA LYS A 401 20.23 4.50 -2.79
C LYS A 401 19.13 3.79 -2.01
N LYS A 402 17.87 3.99 -2.41
CA LYS A 402 16.71 3.29 -1.83
C LYS A 402 16.81 1.77 -2.03
N MET A 403 17.24 1.31 -3.20
CA MET A 403 17.44 -0.13 -3.48
C MET A 403 18.59 -0.72 -2.64
N ALA A 404 19.68 0.03 -2.43
CA ALA A 404 20.76 -0.39 -1.53
C ALA A 404 20.27 -0.59 -0.08
N PHE A 405 19.35 0.26 0.38
CA PHE A 405 18.68 0.05 1.66
C PHE A 405 17.83 -1.24 1.67
N ILE A 406 16.97 -1.44 0.67
CA ILE A 406 16.11 -2.63 0.54
C ILE A 406 16.93 -3.92 0.60
N THR A 407 18.00 -3.99 -0.20
CA THR A 407 18.89 -5.15 -0.28
C THR A 407 19.65 -5.38 1.03
N SER A 408 20.23 -4.33 1.63
CA SER A 408 20.98 -4.45 2.89
C SER A 408 20.11 -4.88 4.07
N GLN A 409 18.82 -4.52 4.07
CA GLN A 409 17.90 -4.81 5.16
C GLN A 409 17.08 -6.08 4.97
N GLY A 410 17.13 -6.69 3.78
CA GLY A 410 16.39 -7.92 3.45
C GLY A 410 14.89 -7.69 3.25
N TYR A 411 14.48 -6.57 2.67
CA TYR A 411 13.10 -6.32 2.27
C TYR A 411 12.77 -7.01 0.93
N ALA A 412 11.48 -7.18 0.64
CA ALA A 412 11.01 -8.02 -0.47
C ALA A 412 11.27 -7.41 -1.86
N GLY A 413 11.44 -6.08 -1.94
CA GLY A 413 11.69 -5.38 -3.19
C GLY A 413 11.07 -3.99 -3.21
N ALA A 414 10.70 -3.52 -4.40
CA ALA A 414 10.09 -2.22 -4.62
C ALA A 414 9.06 -2.26 -5.75
N PHE A 415 8.21 -1.25 -5.81
CA PHE A 415 7.30 -1.02 -6.92
C PHE A 415 7.31 0.45 -7.37
N THR A 416 6.98 0.70 -8.64
CA THR A 416 6.83 2.06 -9.18
C THR A 416 5.36 2.45 -9.25
N TRP A 417 5.03 3.63 -8.72
CA TRP A 417 3.77 4.34 -8.99
C TRP A 417 4.06 5.59 -9.86
N SER A 418 3.64 5.63 -11.11
CA SER A 418 3.27 4.50 -11.96
C SER A 418 4.21 4.42 -13.15
N VAL A 419 4.33 3.23 -13.72
CA VAL A 419 5.32 2.98 -14.80
C VAL A 419 5.00 3.79 -16.07
N ASP A 420 3.76 4.23 -16.23
CA ASP A 420 3.34 5.09 -17.33
C ASP A 420 3.75 6.57 -17.18
N MET A 421 4.19 6.99 -15.98
CA MET A 421 4.75 8.31 -15.72
C MET A 421 6.29 8.36 -15.85
N ASP A 422 6.93 7.20 -16.02
CA ASP A 422 8.35 7.09 -16.29
C ASP A 422 8.69 7.61 -17.71
N ASP A 423 9.96 7.88 -17.96
CA ASP A 423 10.41 8.33 -19.27
C ASP A 423 10.41 7.20 -20.31
N ALA A 424 10.68 7.54 -21.58
CA ALA A 424 10.68 6.54 -22.65
C ALA A 424 11.74 5.43 -22.46
N ALA A 425 12.77 5.70 -21.64
CA ALA A 425 13.81 4.75 -21.29
C ALA A 425 13.44 3.90 -20.06
N PHE A 426 12.38 4.24 -19.32
CA PHE A 426 12.01 3.68 -18.02
C PHE A 426 13.12 3.85 -16.97
N ASP A 427 13.78 5.01 -16.95
CA ASP A 427 14.96 5.27 -16.13
C ASP A 427 14.70 5.03 -14.62
N ILE A 428 13.51 5.39 -14.11
CA ILE A 428 13.14 5.15 -12.71
C ILE A 428 12.99 3.64 -12.44
N HIS A 429 12.23 2.93 -13.26
CA HIS A 429 12.02 1.50 -13.04
C HIS A 429 13.28 0.66 -13.32
N TYR A 430 14.12 1.05 -14.28
CA TYR A 430 15.41 0.39 -14.48
C TYR A 430 16.34 0.58 -13.29
N ALA A 431 16.33 1.73 -12.61
CA ALA A 431 17.09 1.92 -11.38
C ALA A 431 16.64 0.93 -10.28
N ILE A 432 15.33 0.65 -10.16
CA ILE A 432 14.83 -0.43 -9.30
C ILE A 432 15.41 -1.77 -9.74
N LYS A 433 15.29 -2.10 -11.03
CA LYS A 433 15.73 -3.37 -11.59
C LYS A 433 17.22 -3.65 -11.34
N GLN A 434 18.07 -2.65 -11.56
CA GLN A 434 19.51 -2.75 -11.39
C GLN A 434 19.90 -2.83 -9.90
N GLY A 435 19.20 -2.08 -9.05
CA GLY A 435 19.42 -2.12 -7.61
C GLY A 435 18.94 -3.40 -6.92
N LEU A 436 18.05 -4.17 -7.56
CA LEU A 436 17.47 -5.42 -7.04
C LEU A 436 17.84 -6.63 -7.92
N PRO A 437 19.11 -7.06 -7.99
CA PRO A 437 19.53 -8.09 -8.93
C PRO A 437 18.99 -9.48 -8.56
N ASN A 438 18.11 -10.01 -9.40
CA ASN A 438 17.61 -11.38 -9.32
C ASN A 438 18.45 -12.32 -10.18
N GLY A 439 19.57 -12.82 -9.65
CA GLY A 439 20.15 -14.09 -10.12
C GLY A 439 20.30 -14.30 -11.63
N ALA A 440 20.84 -13.32 -12.34
CA ALA A 440 21.77 -13.42 -13.46
C ALA A 440 22.14 -11.97 -13.70
N GLN A 441 23.36 -11.58 -13.35
CA GLN A 441 23.88 -10.30 -13.83
C GLN A 441 23.82 -10.35 -15.35
N SER A 442 22.84 -9.69 -15.97
CA SER A 442 23.14 -9.09 -17.24
C SER A 442 24.18 -8.03 -16.88
N THR A 443 25.42 -8.26 -17.27
CA THR A 443 26.52 -7.30 -17.10
C THR A 443 26.34 -6.08 -18.02
N ASN A 444 25.09 -5.73 -18.36
CA ASN A 444 24.75 -4.43 -18.91
C ASN A 444 24.74 -3.45 -17.74
N ILE A 445 25.96 -3.15 -17.27
CA ILE A 445 26.28 -1.87 -16.66
C ILE A 445 25.64 -0.83 -17.55
N TYR A 446 24.75 -0.01 -16.99
CA TYR A 446 24.15 1.13 -17.67
C TYR A 446 25.25 1.89 -18.42
N GLN A 447 25.18 1.85 -19.75
CA GLN A 447 25.75 2.90 -20.57
C GLN A 447 24.54 3.73 -21.04
N PRO A 448 24.53 5.05 -20.82
CA PRO A 448 23.48 5.88 -21.37
C PRO A 448 23.38 5.62 -22.88
N ALA A 449 22.15 5.56 -23.39
CA ALA A 449 21.90 5.37 -24.82
C ALA A 449 22.73 6.41 -25.60
N LYS A 450 23.57 5.94 -26.52
CA LYS A 450 24.50 6.79 -27.27
C LYS A 450 23.82 7.50 -28.44
N CYS A 451 22.58 7.11 -28.75
CA CYS A 451 21.76 7.58 -29.85
C CYS A 451 20.31 7.14 -29.67
N VAL A 452 19.40 7.72 -30.46
CA VAL A 452 17.98 7.35 -30.50
C VAL A 452 17.75 6.33 -31.62
N ASP A 453 16.94 5.30 -31.38
CA ASP A 453 16.64 4.28 -32.39
C ASP A 453 16.09 4.88 -33.68
N GLY A 454 16.70 4.52 -34.81
CA GLY A 454 16.39 5.10 -36.12
C GLY A 454 17.23 6.33 -36.50
N GLU A 455 18.02 6.89 -35.57
CA GLU A 455 18.98 7.95 -35.88
C GLU A 455 20.08 7.43 -36.81
N ILE A 456 20.49 8.28 -37.76
CA ILE A 456 21.53 7.97 -38.75
C ILE A 456 22.63 9.01 -38.64
N ARG A 457 23.90 8.58 -38.51
CA ARG A 457 25.04 9.49 -38.53
C ARG A 457 26.04 9.17 -39.65
N PRO A 458 26.73 10.17 -40.21
CA PRO A 458 27.87 9.94 -41.09
C PRO A 458 29.01 9.26 -40.34
N ASN A 459 29.57 8.19 -40.91
CA ASN A 459 30.79 7.58 -40.40
C ASN A 459 31.99 8.33 -40.96
N THR A 460 32.77 9.00 -40.11
CA THR A 460 33.89 9.85 -40.58
C THR A 460 35.14 9.07 -40.98
N LYS A 461 35.18 7.76 -40.73
CA LYS A 461 36.32 6.90 -41.05
C LYS A 461 36.16 6.15 -42.37
N ILE A 462 34.92 5.96 -42.82
CA ILE A 462 34.56 5.18 -44.00
C ILE A 462 33.32 5.85 -44.60
N ASN A 463 33.26 6.06 -45.93
CA ASN A 463 32.20 6.80 -46.60
C ASN A 463 30.83 6.06 -46.56
N SER A 464 30.25 5.90 -45.37
CA SER A 464 29.04 5.14 -45.05
C SER A 464 28.27 5.81 -43.89
N PHE A 465 27.10 5.27 -43.54
CA PHE A 465 26.30 5.74 -42.42
C PHE A 465 26.13 4.66 -41.34
N ASP A 466 26.12 5.06 -40.07
CA ASP A 466 25.72 4.20 -38.97
C ASP A 466 24.24 4.45 -38.65
N LEU A 467 23.47 3.39 -38.43
CA LEU A 467 22.09 3.41 -37.93
C LEU A 467 22.07 2.98 -36.46
N CYS A 468 21.36 3.76 -35.63
CA CYS A 468 21.13 3.45 -34.24
C CYS A 468 20.06 2.36 -34.07
N VAL A 469 20.38 1.31 -33.31
CA VAL A 469 19.48 0.20 -32.97
C VAL A 469 19.70 -0.19 -31.51
N ASN A 470 18.63 -0.21 -30.72
CA ASN A 470 18.65 -0.42 -29.27
C ASN A 470 19.61 0.51 -28.50
N GLY A 471 19.67 1.79 -28.87
CA GLY A 471 20.50 2.80 -28.19
C GLY A 471 22.01 2.70 -28.48
N GLU A 472 22.42 1.83 -29.41
CA GLU A 472 23.80 1.70 -29.88
C GLU A 472 23.91 1.85 -31.42
N TRP A 473 25.05 2.37 -31.88
CA TRP A 473 25.37 2.47 -33.31
C TRP A 473 25.74 1.08 -33.86
N ALA A 474 24.79 0.38 -34.47
CA ALA A 474 24.89 -1.05 -34.72
C ALA A 474 24.87 -1.45 -36.21
N ARG A 475 24.28 -0.67 -37.12
CA ARG A 475 24.12 -1.07 -38.53
C ARG A 475 24.81 -0.13 -39.51
N ARG A 476 25.63 -0.71 -40.39
CA ARG A 476 26.12 -0.03 -41.60
C ARG A 476 24.99 -0.03 -42.63
N LEU A 477 24.61 1.16 -43.10
CA LEU A 477 23.75 1.35 -44.26
C LEU A 477 24.59 1.67 -45.51
#